data_AF-A0A3P9QHF5-F1
#
_entry.id   AF-A0A3P9QHF5-F1
#
_cell.length_a   1.000
_cell.length_b   1.000
_cell.length_c   1.000
_cell.angle_alpha   90.00
_cell.angle_beta   90.00
_cell.angle_gamma   90.00
#
_symmetry.space_group_name_H-M   'P 1'
#
loop_
_entity.id
_entity.type
_entity.pdbx_description
1 polymer ?
#
loop_
_entity_poly.entity_id
_entity_poly.type
_entity_poly.pdbx_seq_one_letter_code
_entity_poly.pdbx_strand_id
1 'polypeptide(L)'
;DLLSSSSSAPQLSVWMEGLQKQLTSDLLVCPDTVEALQALISQQQQQQANTQEAAMSVIREGEDLILQLRCACFRPQGSSVAHVESVLQQLEESHAQLEELFHQKKIRLDIFLQFRILQQCTLEKLTSPRLADRIHRHMERRLAMNNMIYEVIQQGHDLQQYITEVQASGMELSEAEGGLMAQVEELQRLLQDKQKELQQIADHTHTYLEQNLQLRHLQSQVKQVLGWISEGEMKLSSCMLNSSCLSEAEQLQREHERLQQTIEVTSGAGVPQGGGLVRRRRAAAGAAAAAHQQTHGAEGGLPEGNAAKNTFGSL
;
A
#
# COMPACT_ATOMS: atom_id res chain seq x y z
N ASP A 1 -63.09 -6.51 15.92
CA ASP A 1 -61.86 -6.43 15.11
C ASP A 1 -61.18 -5.06 15.15
N LEU A 2 -60.86 -4.56 16.35
CA LEU A 2 -60.16 -3.28 16.59
C LEU A 2 -58.74 -3.47 17.14
N LEU A 3 -58.20 -4.69 17.02
CA LEU A 3 -56.89 -5.06 17.61
C LEU A 3 -55.77 -5.20 16.58
N SER A 4 -56.06 -5.08 15.28
CA SER A 4 -55.04 -5.10 14.21
C SER A 4 -54.38 -3.73 13.97
N SER A 5 -54.99 -2.63 14.42
CA SER A 5 -54.53 -1.26 14.17
C SER A 5 -53.43 -0.74 15.10
N SER A 6 -53.06 -1.48 16.16
CA SER A 6 -51.95 -1.11 17.07
C SER A 6 -50.57 -1.62 16.63
N SER A 7 -50.50 -2.38 15.54
CA SER A 7 -49.30 -3.12 15.14
C SER A 7 -48.36 -2.37 14.18
N SER A 8 -48.81 -1.30 13.51
CA SER A 8 -48.06 -0.67 12.42
C SER A 8 -46.98 0.32 12.88
N ALA A 9 -47.27 1.15 13.89
CA ALA A 9 -46.30 2.09 14.48
C ALA A 9 -45.06 1.43 15.12
N PRO A 10 -45.19 0.33 15.88
CA PRO A 10 -44.02 -0.38 16.40
C PRO A 10 -43.23 -1.10 15.28
N GLN A 11 -43.88 -1.54 14.20
CA GLN A 11 -43.21 -2.18 13.06
C GLN A 11 -42.32 -1.18 12.28
N LEU A 12 -42.80 0.03 12.04
CA LEU A 12 -42.00 1.10 11.41
C LEU A 12 -40.76 1.46 12.23
N SER A 13 -40.92 1.55 13.55
CA SER A 13 -39.83 1.86 14.48
C SER A 13 -38.75 0.77 14.47
N VAL A 14 -39.16 -0.51 14.49
CA VAL A 14 -38.24 -1.66 14.41
C VAL A 14 -37.50 -1.71 13.07
N TRP A 15 -38.19 -1.43 11.96
CA TRP A 15 -37.57 -1.37 10.64
C TRP A 15 -36.53 -0.24 10.54
N MET A 16 -36.86 0.94 11.07
CA MET A 16 -35.95 2.09 11.12
C MET A 16 -34.68 1.77 11.92
N GLU A 17 -34.82 1.16 13.11
CA GLU A 17 -33.67 0.74 13.92
C GLU A 17 -32.80 -0.31 13.21
N GLY A 18 -33.42 -1.24 12.48
CA GLY A 18 -32.72 -2.25 11.69
C GLY A 18 -31.88 -1.63 10.58
N LEU A 19 -32.47 -0.71 9.80
CA LEU A 19 -31.77 -0.01 8.73
C LEU A 19 -30.67 0.90 9.25
N GLN A 20 -30.91 1.63 10.35
CA GLN A 20 -29.91 2.49 10.97
C GLN A 20 -28.69 1.67 11.42
N LYS A 21 -28.90 0.51 12.06
CA LYS A 21 -27.82 -0.40 12.43
C LYS A 21 -27.05 -0.89 11.21
N GLN A 22 -27.73 -1.27 10.13
CA GLN A 22 -27.09 -1.73 8.90
C GLN A 22 -26.23 -0.62 8.26
N LEU A 23 -26.77 0.59 8.14
CA LEU A 23 -26.07 1.75 7.58
C LEU A 23 -24.81 2.13 8.39
N THR A 24 -24.86 1.91 9.71
CA THR A 24 -23.76 2.20 10.63
C THR A 24 -22.76 1.04 10.76
N SER A 25 -23.19 -0.21 10.54
CA SER A 25 -22.35 -1.42 10.71
C SER A 25 -21.38 -1.67 9.56
N ASP A 26 -21.73 -1.33 8.32
CA ASP A 26 -20.85 -1.45 7.13
C ASP A 26 -19.60 -0.55 7.19
N LEU A 27 -19.42 0.15 8.30
CA LEU A 27 -18.54 1.28 8.48
C LEU A 27 -17.26 0.92 9.25
N LEU A 28 -17.24 -0.25 9.90
CA LEU A 28 -16.12 -0.72 10.71
C LEU A 28 -14.96 -1.30 9.89
N VAL A 29 -15.17 -1.67 8.63
CA VAL A 29 -14.13 -2.25 7.76
C VAL A 29 -14.13 -1.53 6.42
N CYS A 30 -13.15 -0.65 6.21
CA CYS A 30 -12.93 -0.02 4.91
C CYS A 30 -12.36 -1.06 3.93
N PRO A 31 -12.98 -1.31 2.77
CA PRO A 31 -12.43 -2.22 1.78
C PRO A 31 -11.04 -1.80 1.29
N ASP A 32 -10.23 -2.78 0.92
CA ASP A 32 -8.85 -2.56 0.47
C ASP A 32 -8.73 -2.26 -1.04
N THR A 33 -9.80 -2.42 -1.81
CA THR A 33 -9.80 -2.22 -3.27
C THR A 33 -10.77 -1.13 -3.72
N VAL A 34 -10.45 -0.49 -4.84
CA VAL A 34 -11.29 0.54 -5.48
C VAL A 34 -12.60 -0.08 -5.96
N GLU A 35 -12.54 -1.29 -6.50
CA GLU A 35 -13.70 -2.03 -7.01
C GLU A 35 -14.68 -2.39 -5.89
N ALA A 36 -14.18 -2.78 -4.72
CA ALA A 36 -15.03 -3.08 -3.57
C ALA A 36 -15.74 -1.82 -3.03
N LEU A 37 -15.04 -0.67 -2.98
CA LEU A 37 -15.65 0.61 -2.62
C LEU A 37 -16.69 1.06 -3.64
N GLN A 38 -16.42 0.91 -4.94
CA GLN A 38 -17.38 1.21 -6.00
C GLN A 38 -18.64 0.32 -5.89
N ALA A 39 -18.47 -0.97 -5.62
CA ALA A 39 -19.58 -1.89 -5.41
C ALA A 39 -20.44 -1.48 -4.20
N LEU A 40 -19.82 -1.08 -3.08
CA LEU A 40 -20.55 -0.56 -1.91
C LEU A 40 -21.30 0.74 -2.21
N ILE A 41 -20.70 1.64 -2.98
CA ILE A 41 -21.37 2.88 -3.41
C ILE A 41 -22.60 2.56 -4.25
N SER A 42 -22.47 1.65 -5.23
CA SER A 42 -23.61 1.22 -6.05
C SER A 42 -24.69 0.52 -5.23
N GLN A 43 -24.30 -0.35 -4.30
CA GLN A 43 -25.23 -1.01 -3.39
C GLN A 43 -25.99 -0.01 -2.52
N GLN A 44 -25.29 0.98 -1.95
CA GLN A 44 -25.90 2.02 -1.15
C GLN A 44 -26.88 2.87 -1.97
N GLN A 45 -26.50 3.26 -3.19
CA GLN A 45 -27.38 4.05 -4.08
C GLN A 45 -28.67 3.29 -4.40
N GLN A 46 -28.56 1.98 -4.66
CA GLN A 46 -29.74 1.15 -4.89
C GLN A 46 -30.60 1.03 -3.63
N GLN A 47 -29.98 0.85 -2.46
CA GLN A 47 -30.70 0.75 -1.18
C GLN A 47 -31.44 2.07 -0.85
N GLN A 48 -30.80 3.22 -1.10
CA GLN A 48 -31.43 4.53 -0.91
C GLN A 48 -32.64 4.70 -1.84
N ALA A 49 -32.49 4.40 -3.13
CA ALA A 49 -33.58 4.50 -4.10
C ALA A 49 -34.79 3.61 -3.73
N ASN A 50 -34.53 2.35 -3.35
CA ASN A 50 -35.59 1.42 -2.93
C ASN A 50 -36.30 1.90 -1.66
N THR A 51 -35.55 2.47 -0.71
CA THR A 51 -36.11 2.98 0.55
C THR A 51 -36.98 4.21 0.30
N GLN A 52 -36.53 5.10 -0.58
CA GLN A 52 -37.28 6.28 -0.99
C GLN A 52 -38.57 5.92 -1.74
N GLU A 53 -38.51 4.96 -2.67
CA GLU A 53 -39.70 4.48 -3.40
C GLU A 53 -40.72 3.84 -2.46
N ALA A 54 -40.26 2.99 -1.52
CA ALA A 54 -41.13 2.37 -0.53
C ALA A 54 -41.79 3.42 0.39
N ALA A 55 -41.03 4.41 0.87
CA ALA A 55 -41.56 5.48 1.69
C ALA A 55 -42.63 6.30 0.94
N MET A 56 -42.38 6.67 -0.32
CA MET A 56 -43.36 7.40 -1.13
C MET A 56 -44.62 6.57 -1.41
N SER A 57 -44.50 5.24 -1.63
CA SER A 57 -45.66 4.37 -1.81
C SER A 57 -46.55 4.34 -0.56
N VAL A 58 -45.94 4.14 0.61
CA VAL A 58 -46.68 4.07 1.88
C VAL A 58 -47.32 5.42 2.22
N ILE A 59 -46.64 6.54 1.96
CA ILE A 59 -47.22 7.88 2.13
C ILE A 59 -48.46 8.02 1.25
N ARG A 60 -48.36 7.69 -0.04
CA ARG A 60 -49.47 7.80 -0.99
C ARG A 60 -50.66 6.93 -0.60
N GLU A 61 -50.41 5.68 -0.18
CA GLU A 61 -51.45 4.77 0.29
C GLU A 61 -52.15 5.30 1.55
N GLY A 62 -51.39 5.91 2.47
CA GLY A 62 -51.95 6.55 3.67
C GLY A 62 -52.79 7.79 3.34
N GLU A 63 -52.35 8.62 2.40
CA GLU A 63 -53.12 9.78 1.91
C GLU A 63 -54.44 9.35 1.25
N ASP A 64 -54.41 8.32 0.40
CA ASP A 64 -55.59 7.73 -0.23
C ASP A 64 -56.56 7.17 0.84
N LEU A 65 -56.04 6.51 1.87
CA LEU A 65 -56.84 6.00 2.98
C LEU A 65 -57.51 7.13 3.77
N ILE A 66 -56.80 8.22 4.05
CA ILE A 66 -57.37 9.42 4.69
C ILE A 66 -58.52 9.98 3.85
N LEU A 67 -58.35 10.07 2.53
CA LEU A 67 -59.38 10.54 1.61
C LEU A 67 -60.63 9.65 1.68
N GLN A 68 -60.45 8.32 1.63
CA GLN A 68 -61.54 7.35 1.71
C GLN A 68 -62.29 7.44 3.06
N LEU A 69 -61.57 7.54 4.18
CA LEU A 69 -62.17 7.64 5.51
C LEU A 69 -62.98 8.93 5.67
N ARG A 70 -62.52 10.04 5.08
CA ARG A 70 -63.23 11.33 5.08
C ARG A 70 -64.46 11.31 4.17
N CYS A 71 -64.45 10.58 3.06
CA CYS A 71 -65.58 10.47 2.13
C CYS A 71 -66.65 9.44 2.55
N ALA A 72 -66.27 8.33 3.19
CA ALA A 72 -67.19 7.22 3.52
C ALA A 72 -68.04 7.47 4.78
N CYS A 73 -67.62 8.37 5.67
CA CYS A 73 -68.30 8.63 6.93
C CYS A 73 -69.12 9.93 6.86
N PHE A 74 -70.46 9.85 6.74
CA PHE A 74 -71.36 11.01 6.83
C PHE A 74 -71.29 11.75 8.20
N ARG A 75 -70.55 11.19 9.17
CA ARG A 75 -69.96 11.88 10.33
C ARG A 75 -68.61 11.24 10.67
N PRO A 76 -67.47 11.94 10.56
CA PRO A 76 -66.17 11.36 10.86
C PRO A 76 -66.03 11.13 12.36
N GLN A 77 -65.68 9.91 12.79
CA GLN A 77 -65.04 9.75 14.09
C GLN A 77 -63.58 10.23 13.94
N GLY A 78 -63.30 11.46 14.38
CA GLY A 78 -62.03 12.14 14.13
C GLY A 78 -60.77 11.43 14.64
N SER A 79 -60.88 10.41 15.50
CA SER A 79 -59.70 9.73 16.06
C SER A 79 -58.98 8.80 15.07
N SER A 80 -59.68 8.21 14.09
CA SER A 80 -59.05 7.29 13.13
C SER A 80 -58.22 8.04 12.09
N VAL A 81 -58.77 9.13 11.54
CA VAL A 81 -58.07 10.01 10.60
C VAL A 81 -56.84 10.65 11.26
N ALA A 82 -56.98 11.17 12.48
CA ALA A 82 -55.88 11.76 13.23
C ALA A 82 -54.75 10.76 13.53
N HIS A 83 -55.09 9.48 13.72
CA HIS A 83 -54.08 8.44 13.93
C HIS A 83 -53.27 8.16 12.65
N VAL A 84 -53.93 8.03 11.49
CA VAL A 84 -53.24 7.82 10.21
C VAL A 84 -52.36 9.02 9.85
N GLU A 85 -52.85 10.25 10.07
CA GLU A 85 -52.07 11.48 9.90
C GLU A 85 -50.80 11.48 10.78
N SER A 86 -50.93 11.09 12.05
CA SER A 86 -49.79 10.99 12.97
C SER A 86 -48.75 9.94 12.53
N VAL A 87 -49.20 8.79 12.00
CA VAL A 87 -48.29 7.75 11.51
C VAL A 87 -47.57 8.20 10.24
N LEU A 88 -48.25 8.89 9.33
CA LEU A 88 -47.63 9.48 8.13
C LEU A 88 -46.60 10.54 8.49
N GLN A 89 -46.93 11.44 9.42
CA GLN A 89 -45.97 12.44 9.90
C GLN A 89 -44.72 11.78 10.51
N GLN A 90 -44.91 10.73 11.33
CA GLN A 90 -43.78 9.98 11.89
C GLN A 90 -42.94 9.28 10.80
N LEU A 91 -43.58 8.77 9.74
CA LEU A 91 -42.90 8.17 8.60
C LEU A 91 -42.06 9.22 7.86
N GLU A 92 -42.60 10.40 7.57
CA GLU A 92 -41.87 11.50 6.93
C GLU A 92 -40.65 11.95 7.75
N GLU A 93 -40.82 12.12 9.07
CA GLU A 93 -39.73 12.47 9.99
C GLU A 93 -38.64 11.39 10.01
N SER A 94 -39.03 10.11 10.03
CA SER A 94 -38.08 8.99 10.01
C SER A 94 -37.35 8.85 8.67
N HIS A 95 -38.04 9.10 7.55
CA HIS A 95 -37.46 9.09 6.22
C HIS A 95 -36.42 10.21 6.06
N ALA A 96 -36.72 11.42 6.57
CA ALA A 96 -35.76 12.52 6.58
C ALA A 96 -34.48 12.17 7.38
N GLN A 97 -34.62 11.48 8.52
CA GLN A 97 -33.47 11.01 9.31
C GLN A 97 -32.65 9.95 8.56
N LEU A 98 -33.31 9.03 7.83
CA LEU A 98 -32.63 8.03 7.00
C LEU A 98 -31.88 8.67 5.83
N GLU A 99 -32.48 9.67 5.17
CA GLU A 99 -31.82 10.42 4.08
C GLU A 99 -30.53 11.10 4.55
N GLU A 100 -30.53 11.68 5.75
CA GLU A 100 -29.31 12.24 6.36
C GLU A 100 -28.24 11.17 6.61
N LEU A 101 -28.62 9.98 7.10
CA LEU A 101 -27.69 8.87 7.29
C LEU A 101 -27.12 8.33 5.97
N PHE A 102 -27.95 8.22 4.92
CA PHE A 102 -27.49 7.88 3.57
C PHE A 102 -26.53 8.94 3.05
N HIS A 103 -26.83 10.22 3.25
CA HIS A 103 -25.96 11.31 2.84
C HIS A 103 -24.58 11.24 3.51
N GLN A 104 -24.55 11.05 4.84
CA GLN A 104 -23.31 10.90 5.59
C GLN A 104 -22.49 9.68 5.15
N LYS A 105 -23.15 8.52 4.94
CA LYS A 105 -22.46 7.32 4.45
C LYS A 105 -21.88 7.55 3.04
N LYS A 106 -22.59 8.26 2.18
CA LYS A 106 -22.14 8.60 0.82
C LYS A 106 -20.85 9.45 0.85
N ILE A 107 -20.86 10.55 1.60
CA ILE A 107 -19.69 11.42 1.76
C ILE A 107 -18.48 10.60 2.23
N ARG A 108 -18.70 9.72 3.21
CA ARG A 108 -17.63 8.90 3.78
C ARG A 108 -17.07 7.88 2.77
N LEU A 109 -17.92 7.20 2.00
CA LEU A 109 -17.49 6.29 0.94
C LEU A 109 -16.73 7.05 -0.17
N ASP A 110 -17.19 8.25 -0.53
CA ASP A 110 -16.50 9.09 -1.51
C ASP A 110 -15.08 9.47 -1.03
N ILE A 111 -14.92 9.84 0.25
CA ILE A 111 -13.60 10.09 0.85
C ILE A 111 -12.72 8.85 0.77
N PHE A 112 -13.23 7.67 1.13
CA PHE A 112 -12.46 6.43 1.06
C PHE A 112 -12.08 6.07 -0.38
N LEU A 113 -12.99 6.26 -1.34
CA LEU A 113 -12.71 6.02 -2.75
C LEU A 113 -11.60 6.94 -3.26
N GLN A 114 -11.68 8.24 -2.97
CA GLN A 114 -10.64 9.20 -3.34
C GLN A 114 -9.30 8.85 -2.70
N PHE A 115 -9.30 8.45 -1.42
CA PHE A 115 -8.10 8.00 -0.74
C PHE A 115 -7.49 6.76 -1.40
N ARG A 116 -8.30 5.74 -1.75
CA ARG A 116 -7.81 4.53 -2.42
C ARG A 116 -7.29 4.80 -3.83
N ILE A 117 -7.96 5.64 -4.60
CA ILE A 117 -7.49 6.08 -5.93
C ILE A 117 -6.15 6.80 -5.79
N LEU A 118 -6.02 7.73 -4.84
CA LEU A 118 -4.76 8.42 -4.57
C LEU A 118 -3.65 7.43 -4.18
N GLN A 119 -3.96 6.47 -3.31
CA GLN A 119 -3.04 5.42 -2.90
C GLN A 119 -2.58 4.59 -4.09
N GLN A 120 -3.51 4.19 -4.99
CA GLN A 120 -3.20 3.44 -6.20
C GLN A 120 -2.35 4.27 -7.18
N CYS A 121 -2.70 5.53 -7.48
CA CYS A 121 -1.91 6.38 -8.37
C CYS A 121 -0.50 6.66 -7.82
N THR A 122 -0.41 6.86 -6.51
CA THR A 122 0.87 7.04 -5.81
C THR A 122 1.68 5.77 -5.90
N LEU A 123 1.07 4.60 -5.64
CA LEU A 123 1.72 3.32 -5.79
C LEU A 123 2.06 3.03 -7.25
N GLU A 124 1.32 3.40 -8.27
CA GLU A 124 1.69 3.14 -9.67
C GLU A 124 2.95 3.91 -10.07
N LYS A 125 3.02 5.22 -9.74
CA LYS A 125 4.26 6.01 -9.85
C LYS A 125 5.38 5.38 -8.99
N LEU A 126 4.93 4.94 -7.82
CA LEU A 126 5.55 4.22 -6.71
C LEU A 126 5.99 2.78 -6.92
N THR A 127 5.60 2.07 -7.98
CA THR A 127 5.81 0.61 -8.12
C THR A 127 6.06 0.19 -9.57
N SER A 128 5.86 1.07 -10.55
CA SER A 128 6.12 0.75 -11.95
C SER A 128 7.54 0.17 -12.14
N PRO A 129 7.72 -0.92 -12.91
CA PRO A 129 9.04 -1.47 -13.30
C PRO A 129 9.96 -0.38 -13.88
N ARG A 130 9.34 0.72 -14.33
CA ARG A 130 9.97 1.97 -14.70
C ARG A 130 10.85 2.62 -13.63
N LEU A 131 10.86 2.25 -12.33
CA LEU A 131 11.79 2.91 -11.39
C LEU A 131 13.24 2.53 -11.66
N ALA A 132 13.51 1.24 -11.90
CA ALA A 132 14.81 0.79 -12.36
C ALA A 132 15.16 1.46 -13.69
N ASP A 133 14.22 1.50 -14.65
CA ASP A 133 14.43 2.22 -15.92
C ASP A 133 14.60 3.74 -15.74
N ARG A 134 13.96 4.34 -14.72
CA ARG A 134 14.07 5.77 -14.41
C ARG A 134 15.44 6.08 -13.82
N ILE A 135 15.95 5.21 -12.94
CA ILE A 135 17.32 5.29 -12.41
C ILE A 135 18.30 5.15 -13.58
N HIS A 136 18.12 4.15 -14.43
CA HIS A 136 18.97 3.93 -15.60
C HIS A 136 18.97 5.14 -16.55
N ARG A 137 17.79 5.60 -16.98
CA ARG A 137 17.65 6.79 -17.84
C ARG A 137 18.18 8.07 -17.19
N HIS A 138 18.11 8.19 -15.87
CA HIS A 138 18.70 9.31 -15.13
C HIS A 138 20.23 9.26 -15.19
N MET A 139 20.80 8.06 -15.00
CA MET A 139 22.25 7.82 -15.12
C MET A 139 22.75 8.15 -16.53
N GLU A 140 22.06 7.69 -17.58
CA GLU A 140 22.39 8.00 -18.98
C GLU A 140 22.38 9.51 -19.25
N ARG A 141 21.32 10.21 -18.82
CA ARG A 141 21.22 11.67 -18.96
C ARG A 141 22.31 12.40 -18.19
N ARG A 142 22.67 11.94 -16.99
CA ARG A 142 23.76 12.52 -16.18
C ARG A 142 25.10 12.35 -16.89
N LEU A 143 25.37 11.17 -17.44
CA LEU A 143 26.60 10.91 -18.21
C LEU A 143 26.68 11.79 -19.47
N ALA A 144 25.59 11.85 -20.24
CA ALA A 144 25.53 12.70 -21.44
C ALA A 144 25.77 14.18 -21.12
N MET A 145 25.11 14.69 -20.08
CA MET A 145 25.28 16.06 -19.61
C MET A 145 26.73 16.34 -19.18
N ASN A 146 27.35 15.43 -18.43
CA ASN A 146 28.75 15.59 -17.99
C ASN A 146 29.72 15.60 -19.17
N ASN A 147 29.50 14.77 -20.19
CA ASN A 147 30.31 14.78 -21.40
C ASN A 147 30.16 16.09 -22.18
N MET A 148 28.92 16.57 -22.39
CA MET A 148 28.67 17.84 -23.08
C MET A 148 29.30 19.03 -22.34
N ILE A 149 29.18 19.08 -21.00
CA ILE A 149 29.81 20.13 -20.20
C ILE A 149 31.33 20.07 -20.32
N TYR A 150 31.91 18.87 -20.25
CA TYR A 150 33.35 18.69 -20.41
C TYR A 150 33.84 19.22 -21.76
N GLU A 151 33.15 18.88 -22.86
CA GLU A 151 33.50 19.35 -24.21
C GLU A 151 33.48 20.89 -24.30
N VAL A 152 32.47 21.55 -23.73
CA VAL A 152 32.37 23.01 -23.76
C VAL A 152 33.45 23.68 -22.89
N ILE A 153 33.78 23.09 -21.72
CA ILE A 153 34.90 23.58 -20.89
C ILE A 153 36.22 23.49 -21.65
N GLN A 154 36.47 22.37 -22.33
CA GLN A 154 37.69 22.18 -23.13
C GLN A 154 37.79 23.20 -24.26
N GLN A 155 36.71 23.42 -25.02
CA GLN A 155 36.67 24.46 -26.05
C GLN A 155 36.98 25.86 -25.48
N GLY A 156 36.50 26.15 -24.27
CA GLY A 156 36.86 27.37 -23.56
C GLY A 156 38.36 27.46 -23.29
N HIS A 157 38.99 26.39 -22.82
CA HIS A 157 40.43 26.37 -22.51
C HIS A 157 41.28 26.48 -23.78
N ASP A 158 40.89 25.78 -24.85
CA ASP A 158 41.54 25.89 -26.16
C ASP A 158 41.49 27.34 -26.67
N LEU A 159 40.34 28.02 -26.49
CA LEU A 159 40.18 29.42 -26.88
C LEU A 159 41.05 30.35 -26.02
N GLN A 160 41.14 30.15 -24.71
CA GLN A 160 42.04 30.90 -23.84
C GLN A 160 43.50 30.75 -24.27
N GLN A 161 43.91 29.52 -24.58
CA GLN A 161 45.25 29.24 -25.08
C GLN A 161 45.51 29.99 -26.40
N TYR A 162 44.57 29.91 -27.35
CA TYR A 162 44.68 30.61 -28.63
C TYR A 162 44.80 32.13 -28.47
N ILE A 163 43.96 32.74 -27.61
CA ILE A 163 44.04 34.18 -27.29
C ILE A 163 45.43 34.53 -26.73
N THR A 164 45.95 33.71 -25.82
CA THR A 164 47.27 33.91 -25.19
C THR A 164 48.39 33.86 -26.22
N GLU A 165 48.37 32.88 -27.13
CA GLU A 165 49.36 32.74 -28.20
C GLU A 165 49.33 33.89 -29.20
N VAL A 166 48.13 34.35 -29.58
CA VAL A 166 47.96 35.52 -30.46
C VAL A 166 48.49 36.78 -29.79
N GLN A 167 48.17 37.02 -28.51
CA GLN A 167 48.72 38.16 -27.76
C GLN A 167 50.25 38.10 -27.65
N ALA A 168 50.82 36.91 -27.44
CA ALA A 168 52.27 36.73 -27.37
C ALA A 168 52.99 37.05 -28.69
N SER A 169 52.29 36.96 -29.82
CA SER A 169 52.81 37.35 -31.15
C SER A 169 52.88 38.88 -31.36
N GLY A 170 52.40 39.67 -30.40
CA GLY A 170 52.38 41.14 -30.46
C GLY A 170 51.16 41.72 -31.17
N MET A 171 50.14 40.90 -31.43
CA MET A 171 48.87 41.34 -32.03
C MET A 171 47.94 41.91 -30.95
N GLU A 172 47.50 43.15 -31.11
CA GLU A 172 46.56 43.80 -30.19
C GLU A 172 45.13 43.28 -30.42
N LEU A 173 44.55 42.65 -29.41
CA LEU A 173 43.17 42.20 -29.38
C LEU A 173 42.34 43.14 -28.49
N SER A 174 41.87 44.30 -29.00
CA SER A 174 40.87 45.09 -28.28
C SER A 174 40.08 46.12 -29.11
N GLU A 175 38.75 46.01 -29.09
CA GLU A 175 37.79 47.14 -29.16
C GLU A 175 36.57 46.99 -28.21
N ALA A 176 36.39 45.84 -27.53
CA ALA A 176 35.24 45.61 -26.64
C ALA A 176 35.60 45.86 -25.16
N GLU A 177 34.73 46.55 -24.42
CA GLU A 177 34.88 46.78 -22.97
C GLU A 177 35.18 45.45 -22.24
N GLY A 178 36.29 45.43 -21.48
CA GLY A 178 36.70 44.28 -20.66
C GLY A 178 37.70 43.30 -21.28
N GLY A 179 37.93 43.33 -22.60
CA GLY A 179 38.89 42.44 -23.27
C GLY A 179 38.41 40.99 -23.44
N LEU A 180 38.74 40.38 -24.57
CA LEU A 180 38.22 39.05 -24.97
C LEU A 180 38.59 37.93 -23.98
N MET A 181 39.81 37.96 -23.42
CA MET A 181 40.28 36.98 -22.43
C MET A 181 39.40 36.97 -21.17
N ALA A 182 39.10 38.14 -20.60
CA ALA A 182 38.29 38.25 -19.40
C ALA A 182 36.84 37.79 -19.64
N GLN A 183 36.29 38.05 -20.84
CA GLN A 183 34.96 37.56 -21.21
C GLN A 183 34.92 36.02 -21.29
N VAL A 184 35.96 35.39 -21.83
CA VAL A 184 36.06 33.91 -21.87
C VAL A 184 36.23 33.33 -20.46
N GLU A 185 37.02 33.96 -19.60
CA GLU A 185 37.17 33.57 -18.19
C GLU A 185 35.86 33.68 -17.40
N GLU A 186 35.10 34.76 -17.59
CA GLU A 186 33.77 34.94 -17.00
C GLU A 186 32.82 33.81 -17.42
N LEU A 187 32.75 33.51 -18.73
CA LEU A 187 31.90 32.46 -19.27
C LEU A 187 32.29 31.08 -18.74
N GLN A 188 33.58 30.79 -18.64
CA GLN A 188 34.05 29.53 -18.06
C GLN A 188 33.67 29.38 -16.59
N ARG A 189 33.86 30.44 -15.78
CA ARG A 189 33.46 30.41 -14.37
C ARG A 189 31.96 30.19 -14.22
N LEU A 190 31.14 30.91 -15.00
CA LEU A 190 29.69 30.73 -15.00
C LEU A 190 29.30 29.29 -15.37
N LEU A 191 29.99 28.69 -16.33
CA LEU A 191 29.74 27.32 -16.76
C LEU A 191 30.14 26.29 -15.69
N GLN A 192 31.26 26.51 -14.98
CA GLN A 192 31.67 25.68 -13.84
C GLN A 192 30.69 25.77 -12.67
N ASP A 193 30.18 26.98 -12.36
CA ASP A 193 29.15 27.18 -11.33
C ASP A 193 27.87 26.41 -11.69
N LYS A 194 27.44 26.51 -12.96
CA LYS A 194 26.26 25.77 -13.45
C LYS A 194 26.47 24.27 -13.47
N GLN A 195 27.66 23.78 -13.81
CA GLN A 195 28.00 22.36 -13.71
C GLN A 195 27.84 21.86 -12.27
N LYS A 196 28.34 22.61 -11.29
CA LYS A 196 28.25 22.25 -9.87
C LYS A 196 26.80 22.18 -9.40
N GLU A 197 25.96 23.16 -9.77
CA GLU A 197 24.52 23.15 -9.49
C GLU A 197 23.82 21.91 -10.10
N LEU A 198 24.08 21.63 -11.38
CA LEU A 198 23.49 20.49 -12.09
C LEU A 198 23.91 19.15 -11.47
N GLN A 199 25.18 19.01 -11.08
CA GLN A 199 25.68 17.81 -10.41
C GLN A 199 24.97 17.59 -9.06
N GLN A 200 24.78 18.64 -8.26
CA GLN A 200 24.04 18.54 -6.99
C GLN A 200 22.59 18.10 -7.19
N ILE A 201 21.90 18.66 -8.18
CA ILE A 201 20.52 18.28 -8.53
C ILE A 201 20.47 16.80 -8.97
N ALA A 202 21.44 16.39 -9.79
CA ALA A 202 21.52 15.02 -10.30
C ALA A 202 21.76 14.00 -9.17
N ASP A 203 22.62 14.32 -8.21
CA ASP A 203 22.93 13.46 -7.06
C ASP A 203 21.78 13.39 -6.05
N HIS A 204 21.10 14.52 -5.82
CA HIS A 204 19.87 14.53 -5.01
C HIS A 204 18.78 13.67 -5.64
N THR A 205 18.59 13.78 -6.96
CA THR A 205 17.62 12.98 -7.71
C THR A 205 17.98 11.48 -7.66
N HIS A 206 19.26 11.14 -7.80
CA HIS A 206 19.73 9.75 -7.70
C HIS A 206 19.40 9.15 -6.33
N THR A 207 19.79 9.84 -5.27
CA THR A 207 19.57 9.42 -3.88
C THR A 207 18.07 9.22 -3.61
N TYR A 208 17.24 10.17 -4.06
CA TYR A 208 15.79 10.06 -3.94
C TYR A 208 15.25 8.80 -4.64
N LEU A 209 15.67 8.52 -5.88
CA LEU A 209 15.21 7.35 -6.61
C LEU A 209 15.66 6.03 -5.95
N GLU A 210 16.86 5.97 -5.38
CA GLU A 210 17.36 4.81 -4.64
C GLU A 210 16.57 4.55 -3.35
N GLN A 211 16.30 5.60 -2.56
CA GLN A 211 15.48 5.49 -1.36
C GLN A 211 14.07 4.96 -1.68
N ASN A 212 13.49 5.42 -2.79
CA ASN A 212 12.21 4.91 -3.28
C ASN A 212 12.28 3.43 -3.65
N LEU A 213 13.39 2.98 -4.25
CA LEU A 213 13.60 1.57 -4.60
C LEU A 213 13.71 0.70 -3.34
N GLN A 214 14.46 1.16 -2.34
CA GLN A 214 14.58 0.49 -1.05
C GLN A 214 13.23 0.38 -0.33
N LEU A 215 12.45 1.46 -0.32
CA LEU A 215 11.10 1.46 0.27
C LEU A 215 10.18 0.44 -0.41
N ARG A 216 10.26 0.29 -1.75
CA ARG A 216 9.52 -0.77 -2.45
C ARG A 216 9.96 -2.16 -2.05
N HIS A 217 11.26 -2.39 -1.94
CA HIS A 217 11.78 -3.67 -1.49
C HIS A 217 11.23 -4.02 -0.11
N LEU A 218 11.25 -3.05 0.82
CA LEU A 218 10.66 -3.20 2.15
C LEU A 218 9.14 -3.47 2.08
N GLN A 219 8.39 -2.71 1.28
CA GLN A 219 6.95 -2.95 1.10
C GLN A 219 6.66 -4.35 0.54
N SER A 220 7.48 -4.84 -0.39
CA SER A 220 7.38 -6.20 -0.92
C SER A 220 7.65 -7.24 0.17
N GLN A 221 8.67 -7.04 0.99
CA GLN A 221 8.98 -7.91 2.13
C GLN A 221 7.83 -7.92 3.14
N VAL A 222 7.26 -6.75 3.48
CA VAL A 222 6.12 -6.66 4.40
C VAL A 222 4.90 -7.41 3.85
N LYS A 223 4.58 -7.26 2.56
CA LYS A 223 3.49 -8.01 1.93
C LYS A 223 3.73 -9.52 1.99
N GLN A 224 4.96 -9.96 1.78
CA GLN A 224 5.33 -11.36 1.90
C GLN A 224 5.12 -11.89 3.32
N VAL A 225 5.55 -11.14 4.34
CA VAL A 225 5.35 -11.47 5.75
C VAL A 225 3.86 -11.54 6.10
N LEU A 226 3.06 -10.56 5.67
CA LEU A 226 1.60 -10.57 5.87
C LEU A 226 0.94 -11.79 5.20
N GLY A 227 1.40 -12.15 4.00
CA GLY A 227 0.95 -13.37 3.31
C GLY A 227 1.26 -14.64 4.11
N TRP A 228 2.44 -14.74 4.71
CA TRP A 228 2.77 -15.88 5.58
C TRP A 228 1.92 -15.93 6.85
N ILE A 229 1.59 -14.78 7.45
CA ILE A 229 0.72 -14.70 8.62
C ILE A 229 -0.69 -15.19 8.26
N SER A 230 -1.28 -14.65 7.19
CA SER A 230 -2.63 -15.05 6.75
C SER A 230 -2.71 -16.54 6.39
N GLU A 231 -1.70 -17.06 5.69
CA GLU A 231 -1.59 -18.49 5.39
C GLU A 231 -1.49 -19.35 6.68
N GLY A 232 -0.76 -18.86 7.68
CA GLY A 232 -0.67 -19.51 9.00
C GLY A 232 -2.01 -19.51 9.72
N GLU A 233 -2.72 -18.39 9.72
CA GLU A 233 -4.06 -18.25 10.33
C GLU A 233 -5.08 -19.17 9.66
N MET A 234 -5.07 -19.30 8.33
CA MET A 234 -5.94 -20.23 7.61
C MET A 234 -5.67 -21.69 8.01
N LYS A 235 -4.40 -22.09 8.07
CA LYS A 235 -4.01 -23.46 8.50
C LYS A 235 -4.39 -23.74 9.94
N LEU A 236 -4.21 -22.78 10.83
CA LEU A 236 -4.63 -22.95 12.23
C LEU A 236 -6.15 -23.08 12.31
N SER A 237 -6.90 -22.26 11.56
CA SER A 237 -8.37 -22.30 11.53
C SER A 237 -8.92 -23.64 11.02
N SER A 238 -8.29 -24.26 10.00
CA SER A 238 -8.71 -25.56 9.49
C SER A 238 -8.42 -26.72 10.46
N CYS A 239 -7.47 -26.55 11.38
CA CYS A 239 -7.06 -27.56 12.36
C CYS A 239 -7.78 -27.45 13.72
N MET A 240 -8.72 -26.50 13.89
CA MET A 240 -9.48 -26.30 15.14
C MET A 240 -10.59 -27.34 15.37
N LEU A 241 -10.68 -28.38 14.53
CA LEU A 241 -11.66 -29.45 14.67
C LEU A 241 -11.19 -30.49 15.70
N ASN A 242 -12.10 -30.91 16.57
CA ASN A 242 -11.84 -32.01 17.50
C ASN A 242 -11.73 -33.32 16.70
N SER A 243 -10.57 -33.99 16.80
CA SER A 243 -10.34 -35.28 16.14
C SER A 243 -11.32 -36.35 16.63
N SER A 244 -11.86 -37.13 15.68
CA SER A 244 -12.81 -38.22 15.93
C SER A 244 -12.14 -39.60 15.99
N CYS A 245 -10.86 -39.71 15.61
CA CYS A 245 -10.09 -40.96 15.62
C CYS A 245 -8.57 -40.74 15.68
N LEU A 246 -7.81 -41.73 16.16
CA LEU A 246 -6.34 -41.66 16.32
C LEU A 246 -5.61 -41.27 15.02
N SER A 247 -6.02 -41.84 13.87
CA SER A 247 -5.40 -41.55 12.57
C SER A 247 -5.51 -40.07 12.17
N GLU A 248 -6.62 -39.43 12.51
CA GLU A 248 -6.86 -38.00 12.24
C GLU A 248 -6.03 -37.13 13.20
N ALA A 249 -5.92 -37.52 14.46
CA ALA A 249 -5.05 -36.84 15.44
C ALA A 249 -3.56 -36.90 15.04
N GLU A 250 -3.07 -38.07 14.60
CA GLU A 250 -1.70 -38.23 14.11
C GLU A 250 -1.43 -37.42 12.83
N GLN A 251 -2.45 -37.24 11.97
CA GLN A 251 -2.34 -36.37 10.80
C GLN A 251 -2.23 -34.90 11.20
N LEU A 252 -3.12 -34.42 12.07
CA LEU A 252 -3.07 -33.05 12.59
C LEU A 252 -1.74 -32.76 13.30
N GLN A 253 -1.18 -33.73 14.04
CA GLN A 253 0.14 -33.61 14.64
C GLN A 253 1.25 -33.42 13.59
N ARG A 254 1.26 -34.24 12.53
CA ARG A 254 2.25 -34.11 11.43
C ARG A 254 2.12 -32.76 10.72
N GLU A 255 0.91 -32.29 10.50
CA GLU A 255 0.64 -30.97 9.90
C GLU A 255 1.12 -29.83 10.81
N HIS A 256 0.92 -29.95 12.12
CA HIS A 256 1.43 -29.01 13.12
C HIS A 256 2.97 -28.94 13.14
N GLU A 257 3.65 -30.10 13.17
CA GLU A 257 5.12 -30.16 13.14
C GLU A 257 5.69 -29.54 11.85
N ARG A 258 5.01 -29.72 10.71
CA ARG A 258 5.38 -29.09 9.44
C ARG A 258 5.17 -27.58 9.45
N LEU A 259 4.08 -27.10 10.05
CA LEU A 259 3.83 -25.66 10.23
C LEU A 259 4.95 -25.04 11.09
N GLN A 260 5.33 -25.69 12.19
CA GLN A 260 6.39 -25.23 13.07
C GLN A 260 7.74 -25.08 12.34
N GLN A 261 8.14 -26.08 11.54
CA GLN A 261 9.35 -25.98 10.73
C GLN A 261 9.28 -24.82 9.72
N THR A 262 8.12 -24.61 9.10
CA THR A 262 7.91 -23.49 8.17
C THR A 262 8.08 -22.15 8.86
N ILE A 263 7.53 -21.99 10.07
CA ILE A 263 7.67 -20.77 10.90
C ILE A 263 9.13 -20.52 11.27
N GLU A 264 9.88 -21.56 11.64
CA GLU A 264 11.30 -21.44 12.00
C GLU A 264 12.15 -20.98 10.80
N VAL A 265 11.85 -21.48 9.60
CA VAL A 265 12.54 -21.09 8.36
C VAL A 265 12.17 -19.68 7.92
N THR A 266 10.89 -19.29 7.95
CA THR A 266 10.45 -17.94 7.56
C THR A 266 10.96 -16.87 8.53
N SER A 267 11.04 -17.19 9.82
CA SER A 267 11.62 -16.31 10.85
C SER A 267 13.13 -16.12 10.68
N GLY A 268 13.83 -17.09 10.09
CA GLY A 268 15.28 -17.05 9.85
C GLY A 268 15.70 -16.43 8.51
N ALA A 269 14.84 -16.50 7.48
CA ALA A 269 15.19 -16.12 6.11
C ALA A 269 14.89 -14.66 5.72
N GLY A 270 14.21 -13.88 6.58
CA GLY A 270 13.58 -12.61 6.17
C GLY A 270 14.07 -11.31 6.83
N VAL A 271 15.04 -11.34 7.75
CA VAL A 271 15.54 -10.11 8.41
C VAL A 271 16.96 -9.82 7.94
N PRO A 272 17.22 -8.77 7.13
CA PRO A 272 18.57 -8.31 6.92
C PRO A 272 19.14 -7.91 8.28
N GLN A 273 20.19 -8.62 8.71
CA GLN A 273 20.93 -8.36 9.94
C GLN A 273 21.51 -6.94 9.92
N GLY A 274 20.75 -5.99 10.47
CA GLY A 274 21.24 -4.73 10.99
C GLY A 274 21.13 -4.76 12.52
N GLY A 275 22.09 -5.38 13.20
CA GLY A 275 22.11 -5.43 14.66
C GLY A 275 22.71 -6.72 15.19
N GLY A 276 24.03 -6.70 15.42
CA GLY A 276 24.77 -7.85 15.93
C GLY A 276 24.38 -8.29 17.35
N LEU A 277 24.77 -9.53 17.64
CA LEU A 277 25.31 -9.97 18.93
C LEU A 277 24.36 -10.19 20.12
N VAL A 278 23.18 -10.81 19.97
CA VAL A 278 22.65 -11.61 21.10
C VAL A 278 21.86 -12.82 20.59
N ARG A 279 22.22 -14.01 21.08
CA ARG A 279 21.59 -15.34 20.88
C ARG A 279 22.12 -16.19 19.73
N ARG A 280 23.20 -16.93 20.00
CA ARG A 280 23.17 -18.41 20.05
C ARG A 280 24.46 -18.98 20.66
N ARG A 281 24.70 -18.69 21.95
CA ARG A 281 25.47 -19.59 22.82
C ARG A 281 24.48 -20.54 23.50
N ARG A 282 24.04 -21.59 22.80
CA ARG A 282 23.47 -22.80 23.42
C ARG A 282 23.36 -23.95 22.40
N ALA A 283 24.49 -24.43 21.90
CA ALA A 283 24.56 -25.68 21.14
C ALA A 283 25.95 -26.35 21.20
N ALA A 284 26.67 -26.21 22.32
CA ALA A 284 28.00 -26.81 22.48
C ALA A 284 28.18 -27.55 23.82
N ALA A 285 27.09 -27.96 24.47
CA ALA A 285 27.13 -28.69 25.75
C ALA A 285 26.60 -30.14 25.66
N GLY A 286 26.35 -30.67 24.46
CA GLY A 286 25.81 -32.03 24.26
C GLY A 286 26.76 -33.01 23.55
N ALA A 287 27.90 -32.57 23.02
CA ALA A 287 28.76 -33.40 22.18
C ALA A 287 30.01 -33.97 22.90
N ALA A 288 30.21 -33.65 24.19
CA ALA A 288 31.40 -34.11 24.95
C ALA A 288 31.16 -35.39 25.77
N ALA A 289 29.93 -35.94 25.80
CA ALA A 289 29.59 -37.11 26.62
C ALA A 289 29.54 -38.44 25.85
N ALA A 290 29.83 -38.46 24.54
CA ALA A 290 29.71 -39.66 23.70
C ALA A 290 31.03 -40.17 23.09
N ALA A 291 32.19 -39.64 23.50
CA ALA A 291 33.50 -40.04 22.96
C ALA A 291 34.42 -40.74 23.99
N HIS A 292 33.85 -41.38 25.01
CA HIS A 292 34.62 -42.10 26.03
C HIS A 292 34.20 -43.56 26.22
N GLN A 293 33.87 -44.25 25.12
CA GLN A 293 33.77 -45.70 25.05
C GLN A 293 34.06 -46.16 23.62
N GLN A 294 35.35 -46.23 23.25
CA GLN A 294 35.90 -47.13 22.23
C GLN A 294 37.42 -46.91 22.13
N THR A 295 38.12 -47.42 23.13
CA THR A 295 39.53 -47.81 23.01
C THR A 295 39.54 -49.33 22.87
N HIS A 296 39.93 -49.88 21.71
CA HIS A 296 40.81 -51.07 21.62
C HIS A 296 41.09 -51.45 20.15
N GLY A 297 42.39 -51.46 19.80
CA GLY A 297 43.02 -52.14 18.64
C GLY A 297 42.89 -51.43 17.30
N ALA A 298 43.88 -51.35 16.41
CA ALA A 298 45.29 -51.74 16.40
C ALA A 298 45.94 -51.03 15.18
N GLU A 299 47.26 -50.79 15.24
CA GLU A 299 48.26 -50.68 14.15
C GLU A 299 47.85 -49.96 12.84
N GLY A 300 48.50 -48.90 12.35
CA GLY A 300 49.94 -48.67 12.18
C GLY A 300 50.15 -48.19 10.73
N GLY A 301 50.96 -47.14 10.50
CA GLY A 301 51.42 -46.76 9.15
C GLY A 301 51.09 -45.34 8.68
N LEU A 302 52.01 -44.41 8.94
CA LEU A 302 52.41 -43.34 8.01
C LEU A 302 53.66 -43.85 7.23
N PRO A 303 54.15 -43.25 6.13
CA PRO A 303 54.09 -41.82 5.84
C PRO A 303 54.06 -41.37 4.34
N GLU A 304 54.16 -40.04 4.18
CA GLU A 304 54.84 -39.29 3.10
C GLU A 304 54.17 -39.05 1.73
N GLY A 305 54.20 -37.78 1.30
CA GLY A 305 54.81 -37.46 0.00
C GLY A 305 54.06 -36.53 -0.96
N ASN A 306 54.51 -35.26 -0.97
CA ASN A 306 54.81 -34.44 -2.16
C ASN A 306 53.72 -33.74 -3.03
N ALA A 307 53.79 -32.41 -2.96
CA ALA A 307 54.19 -31.49 -4.04
C ALA A 307 53.33 -31.26 -5.32
N ALA A 308 52.99 -29.97 -5.46
CA ALA A 308 53.20 -29.10 -6.63
C ALA A 308 52.26 -29.19 -7.85
N LYS A 309 51.64 -28.04 -8.17
CA LYS A 309 51.70 -27.25 -9.43
C LYS A 309 50.40 -26.42 -9.55
N ASN A 310 50.43 -25.11 -9.34
CA ASN A 310 50.74 -24.06 -10.33
C ASN A 310 50.20 -24.37 -11.74
N THR A 311 49.09 -23.72 -12.11
CA THR A 311 48.82 -23.33 -13.49
C THR A 311 48.16 -21.95 -13.53
N PHE A 312 48.94 -20.98 -13.98
CA PHE A 312 48.54 -19.69 -14.52
C PHE A 312 47.89 -19.91 -15.91
N GLY A 313 46.97 -19.04 -16.34
CA GLY A 313 46.52 -19.02 -17.74
C GLY A 313 45.34 -18.10 -18.01
N SER A 314 45.64 -16.90 -18.50
CA SER A 314 44.74 -15.89 -19.05
C SER A 314 43.74 -16.40 -20.09
N LEU A 315 42.52 -15.87 -20.03
CA LEU A 315 41.94 -14.93 -21.01
C LEU A 315 40.79 -14.18 -20.36
#